data_AF-A0A0G2F443-F1
#
_entry.id   AF-A0A0G2F443-F1
#
_cell.length_a   1.000
_cell.length_b   1.000
_cell.length_c   1.000
_cell.angle_alpha   90.00
_cell.angle_beta   90.00
_cell.angle_gamma   90.00
#
_symmetry.space_group_name_H-M   'P 1'
#
loop_
_entity.id
_entity.type
_entity.pdbx_description
1 polymer ?
#
loop_
_entity_poly.entity_id
_entity_poly.type
_entity_poly.pdbx_seq_one_letter_code
_entity_poly.pdbx_strand_id
1 'polypeptide(L)'
;MKRLCLWTLSLLSFALSSTAAALPPPLNLNLNNNATTPITPELFDELEELARIVDITYCVGSIGIQKPFKCASRCHEFEGFELVDQWNTGILMSDSCGYIAISHPPFAKRIIVAFRGTYSIANTVVDLSTNPAEYLPYPSDDEETCMITNSAPSANDQLPFTEPSNPSSSSATSSEPDEPCTNCTVHAGFLTSWKNTRCTVLPLIQSAITQYPDYRLTLVGHSLGGAVATLASLEFMARGWNPQVTTFGEPRIGNQALVDYIDRKFNLEINEDPQNIEGRKQQSLRRVTHINDPIPLLPLEEWGYKMHAGEVFISKPDLPPSIEDISYCQGDEDERCIAGDSTTTSSSSSSLKTPTTQSQNQNFLISQLQHLKSLTSDPNFEIKSLDLSIPNRFRLWELFFAHRDYFWRLGLCVPAGGGLDLGVWFDGGGDGNQENEKKVEDIEVFMKEKEKGNGDL
;
A
#
# COMPACT_ATOMS: atom_id res chain seq x y z
N MET A 1 -11.08 93.71 -31.31
CA MET A 1 -11.99 92.58 -31.64
C MET A 1 -12.02 91.61 -30.46
N LYS A 2 -13.22 91.25 -29.96
CA LYS A 2 -13.59 90.17 -29.01
C LYS A 2 -12.88 90.17 -27.63
N ARG A 3 -13.53 90.61 -26.53
CA ARG A 3 -14.61 90.03 -25.69
C ARG A 3 -14.12 89.08 -24.56
N LEU A 4 -14.49 89.49 -23.35
CA LEU A 4 -15.02 88.74 -22.19
C LEU A 4 -14.08 88.05 -21.17
N CYS A 5 -14.39 88.43 -19.92
CA CYS A 5 -14.09 87.89 -18.60
C CYS A 5 -14.87 86.59 -18.32
N LEU A 6 -14.34 85.65 -17.51
CA LEU A 6 -15.09 84.87 -16.48
C LEU A 6 -14.18 83.86 -15.69
N TRP A 7 -14.07 84.04 -14.36
CA TRP A 7 -14.26 83.10 -13.21
C TRP A 7 -14.18 81.56 -13.49
N THR A 8 -13.65 80.61 -12.70
CA THR A 8 -13.28 80.47 -11.26
C THR A 8 -12.72 79.06 -10.95
N LEU A 9 -11.99 78.92 -9.82
CA LEU A 9 -11.74 77.75 -8.93
C LEU A 9 -11.12 76.44 -9.49
N SER A 10 -10.03 75.95 -8.87
CA SER A 10 -10.08 74.84 -7.88
C SER A 10 -8.70 74.21 -7.53
N LEU A 11 -8.44 74.13 -6.22
CA LEU A 11 -7.68 73.13 -5.43
C LEU A 11 -6.17 72.85 -5.68
N LEU A 12 -5.35 73.38 -4.77
CA LEU A 12 -4.02 72.86 -4.40
C LEU A 12 -4.20 71.50 -3.68
N SER A 13 -3.50 70.46 -4.13
CA SER A 13 -3.24 69.24 -3.36
C SER A 13 -1.77 69.19 -2.97
N PHE A 14 -1.50 69.22 -1.67
CA PHE A 14 -0.19 68.98 -1.07
C PHE A 14 0.06 67.46 -1.01
N ALA A 15 1.16 66.99 -1.60
CA ALA A 15 1.65 65.64 -1.42
C ALA A 15 2.66 65.62 -0.25
N LEU A 16 2.30 64.95 0.85
CA LEU A 16 3.26 64.52 1.88
C LEU A 16 3.64 63.07 1.60
N SER A 17 4.94 62.80 1.45
CA SER A 17 5.50 61.46 1.43
C SER A 17 5.61 60.92 2.85
N SER A 18 5.01 59.74 3.10
CA SER A 18 5.23 58.95 4.31
C SER A 18 5.89 57.63 3.93
N THR A 19 7.15 57.45 4.31
CA THR A 19 7.81 56.14 4.38
C THR A 19 7.31 55.41 5.62
N ALA A 20 6.41 54.44 5.45
CA ALA A 20 6.08 53.48 6.50
C ALA A 20 7.01 52.27 6.36
N ALA A 21 7.91 52.11 7.33
CA ALA A 21 8.65 50.86 7.52
C ALA A 21 7.65 49.77 7.93
N ALA A 22 7.51 48.74 7.09
CA ALA A 22 6.69 47.58 7.42
C ALA A 22 7.38 46.77 8.53
N LEU A 23 6.74 46.68 9.70
CA LEU A 23 7.08 45.69 10.70
C LEU A 23 6.82 44.29 10.12
N PRO A 24 7.67 43.28 10.40
CA PRO A 24 7.35 41.90 10.05
C PRO A 24 6.05 41.50 10.78
N PRO A 25 5.16 40.73 10.12
CA PRO A 25 3.95 40.26 10.77
C PRO A 25 4.30 39.41 12.00
N PRO A 26 3.47 39.44 13.06
CA PRO A 26 3.70 38.59 14.22
C PRO A 26 3.69 37.12 13.79
N LEU A 27 4.68 36.37 14.25
CA LEU A 27 4.72 34.91 14.21
C LEU A 27 3.44 34.38 14.88
N ASN A 28 2.50 33.95 14.05
CA ASN A 28 1.27 33.32 14.50
C ASN A 28 1.59 31.86 14.78
N LEU A 29 2.09 31.56 15.98
CA LEU A 29 2.18 30.19 16.51
C LEU A 29 0.76 29.73 16.86
N ASN A 30 -0.05 29.49 15.84
CA ASN A 30 -1.31 28.79 15.98
C ASN A 30 -1.05 27.30 15.74
N LEU A 31 -0.52 26.63 16.76
CA LEU A 31 -0.45 25.17 16.80
C LEU A 31 -1.87 24.63 16.96
N ASN A 32 -2.62 24.61 15.86
CA ASN A 32 -3.74 23.70 15.74
C ASN A 32 -3.15 22.29 15.61
N ASN A 33 -2.95 21.62 16.75
CA ASN A 33 -2.51 20.21 16.84
C ASN A 33 -3.51 19.21 16.21
N ASN A 34 -4.50 19.68 15.45
CA ASN A 34 -5.57 18.88 14.82
C ASN A 34 -5.52 18.87 13.29
N ALA A 35 -4.61 19.61 12.64
CA ALA A 35 -4.52 19.60 11.19
C ALA A 35 -3.58 18.48 10.72
N THR A 36 -4.10 17.52 9.94
CA THR A 36 -3.27 16.58 9.19
C THR A 36 -2.47 17.35 8.13
N THR A 37 -1.29 16.85 7.74
CA THR A 37 -0.48 17.57 6.74
C THR A 37 -0.90 17.15 5.33
N PRO A 38 -1.28 18.06 4.43
CA PRO A 38 -1.64 17.71 3.06
C PRO A 38 -0.44 17.21 2.26
N ILE A 39 -0.71 16.42 1.22
CA ILE A 39 0.29 15.95 0.24
C ILE A 39 0.44 16.91 -0.95
N THR A 40 1.49 16.74 -1.76
CA THR A 40 1.68 17.51 -2.99
C THR A 40 0.96 16.85 -4.19
N PRO A 41 0.58 17.62 -5.24
CA PRO A 41 0.00 17.06 -6.45
C PRO A 41 0.90 16.00 -7.12
N GLU A 42 2.21 16.22 -7.12
CA GLU A 42 3.16 15.27 -7.71
C GLU A 42 3.18 13.93 -6.97
N LEU A 43 2.99 13.97 -5.64
CA LEU A 43 2.91 12.74 -4.85
C LEU A 43 1.56 12.05 -5.08
N PHE A 44 0.46 12.80 -5.16
CA PHE A 44 -0.85 12.24 -5.48
C PHE A 44 -0.81 11.46 -6.80
N ASP A 45 -0.26 12.07 -7.85
CA ASP A 45 -0.12 11.45 -9.17
C ASP A 45 0.81 10.21 -9.11
N GLU A 46 1.93 10.28 -8.37
CA GLU A 46 2.83 9.13 -8.17
C GLU A 46 2.13 7.98 -7.44
N LEU A 47 1.36 8.26 -6.39
CA LEU A 47 0.65 7.22 -5.63
C LEU A 47 -0.47 6.57 -6.47
N GLU A 48 -1.21 7.35 -7.26
CA GLU A 48 -2.24 6.85 -8.16
C GLU A 48 -1.65 6.00 -9.31
N GLU A 49 -0.49 6.40 -9.84
CA GLU A 49 0.28 5.60 -10.81
C GLU A 49 0.74 4.27 -10.19
N LEU A 50 1.34 4.33 -8.99
CA LEU A 50 1.85 3.14 -8.28
C LEU A 50 0.72 2.17 -7.89
N ALA A 51 -0.49 2.68 -7.59
CA ALA A 51 -1.67 1.85 -7.36
C ALA A 51 -2.03 1.02 -8.61
N ARG A 52 -1.96 1.60 -9.81
CA ARG A 52 -2.18 0.87 -11.07
C ARG A 52 -1.04 -0.12 -11.38
N ILE A 53 0.20 0.25 -11.09
CA ILE A 53 1.38 -0.61 -11.26
C ILE A 53 1.29 -1.84 -10.35
N VAL A 54 0.88 -1.66 -9.09
CA VAL A 54 0.74 -2.79 -8.15
C VAL A 54 -0.48 -3.65 -8.48
N ASP A 55 -1.57 -3.10 -9.02
CA ASP A 55 -2.71 -3.90 -9.48
C ASP A 55 -2.31 -4.92 -10.57
N ILE A 56 -1.40 -4.55 -11.49
CA ILE A 56 -0.91 -5.45 -12.53
C ILE A 56 -0.27 -6.72 -11.96
N THR A 57 0.27 -6.68 -10.73
CA THR A 57 0.85 -7.87 -10.10
C THR A 57 -0.17 -9.00 -9.98
N TYR A 58 -1.48 -8.71 -9.89
CA TYR A 58 -2.54 -9.72 -9.82
C TYR A 58 -2.77 -10.49 -11.12
N CYS A 59 -2.15 -10.07 -12.23
CA CYS A 59 -2.06 -10.87 -13.45
C CYS A 59 -1.02 -11.99 -13.36
N VAL A 60 -0.04 -11.87 -12.45
CA VAL A 60 1.01 -12.88 -12.27
C VAL A 60 0.44 -14.11 -11.55
N GLY A 61 0.68 -15.29 -12.12
CA GLY A 61 0.15 -16.58 -11.65
C GLY A 61 -1.17 -17.01 -12.29
N SER A 62 -1.81 -16.15 -13.10
CA SER A 62 -3.00 -16.49 -13.88
C SER A 62 -2.74 -16.41 -15.39
N ILE A 63 -3.07 -15.27 -16.00
CA ILE A 63 -2.85 -14.99 -17.44
C ILE A 63 -1.39 -14.61 -17.70
N GLY A 64 -0.72 -14.03 -16.70
CA GLY A 64 0.65 -13.56 -16.76
C GLY A 64 0.82 -12.23 -17.49
N ILE A 65 2.04 -11.71 -17.45
CA ILE A 65 2.49 -10.54 -18.19
C ILE A 65 3.42 -11.02 -19.31
N GLN A 66 3.25 -10.48 -20.51
CA GLN A 66 4.05 -10.79 -21.70
C GLN A 66 4.97 -9.62 -22.06
N LYS A 67 6.13 -9.92 -22.66
CA LYS A 67 7.04 -8.90 -23.18
C LYS A 67 6.41 -8.16 -24.39
N PRO A 68 6.69 -6.85 -24.60
CA PRO A 68 7.49 -5.98 -23.74
C PRO A 68 6.78 -5.67 -22.43
N PHE A 69 5.51 -5.27 -22.39
CA PHE A 69 4.73 -5.19 -21.14
C PHE A 69 3.23 -5.24 -21.48
N LYS A 70 2.69 -6.45 -21.61
CA LYS A 70 1.31 -6.70 -22.04
C LYS A 70 0.61 -7.66 -21.08
N CYS A 71 -0.61 -7.33 -20.66
CA CYS A 71 -1.42 -8.18 -19.81
C CYS A 71 -2.91 -7.90 -20.05
N ALA A 72 -3.78 -8.70 -19.44
CA ALA A 72 -5.22 -8.48 -19.52
C ALA A 72 -5.66 -7.23 -18.75
N SER A 73 -4.93 -6.79 -17.73
CA SER A 73 -5.26 -5.58 -16.95
C SER A 73 -4.76 -4.29 -17.65
N ARG A 74 -4.13 -3.39 -16.89
CA ARG A 74 -3.79 -2.02 -17.26
C ARG A 74 -2.42 -1.86 -17.94
N CYS A 75 -1.76 -2.94 -18.35
CA CYS A 75 -0.43 -2.83 -18.99
C CYS A 75 -0.42 -1.93 -20.22
N HIS A 76 -1.55 -1.79 -20.91
CA HIS A 76 -1.70 -0.90 -22.07
C HIS A 76 -1.59 0.60 -21.72
N GLU A 77 -1.74 0.98 -20.44
CA GLU A 77 -1.56 2.35 -19.95
C GLU A 77 -0.07 2.71 -19.80
N PHE A 78 0.85 1.74 -19.90
CA PHE A 78 2.28 1.88 -19.60
C PHE A 78 3.16 1.60 -20.82
N GLU A 79 2.99 2.36 -21.90
CA GLU A 79 3.66 2.14 -23.20
C GLU A 79 5.20 2.18 -23.16
N GLY A 80 5.80 2.83 -22.16
CA GLY A 80 7.25 2.90 -21.96
C GLY A 80 7.82 1.79 -21.07
N PHE A 81 7.02 0.79 -20.66
CA PHE A 81 7.48 -0.25 -19.73
C PHE A 81 7.97 -1.49 -20.48
N GLU A 82 9.01 -2.13 -19.93
CA GLU A 82 9.56 -3.41 -20.37
C GLU A 82 9.64 -4.40 -19.19
N LEU A 83 9.02 -5.56 -19.33
CA LEU A 83 9.09 -6.68 -18.41
C LEU A 83 10.47 -7.33 -18.49
N VAL A 84 11.20 -7.27 -17.39
CA VAL A 84 12.44 -8.05 -17.20
C VAL A 84 12.06 -9.50 -17.00
N ASP A 85 11.30 -9.78 -15.93
CA ASP A 85 10.80 -11.09 -15.57
C ASP A 85 9.61 -11.01 -14.59
N GLN A 86 8.90 -12.11 -14.40
CA GLN A 86 7.84 -12.28 -13.40
C GLN A 86 8.06 -13.58 -12.63
N TRP A 87 7.64 -13.63 -11.37
CA TRP A 87 7.77 -14.83 -10.55
C TRP A 87 6.47 -15.18 -9.83
N ASN A 88 6.28 -16.47 -9.61
CA ASN A 88 5.26 -17.05 -8.76
C ASN A 88 5.87 -18.29 -8.09
N THR A 89 5.96 -18.29 -6.75
CA THR A 89 6.62 -19.38 -6.01
C THR A 89 5.71 -20.50 -5.51
N GLY A 90 4.41 -20.55 -5.85
CA GLY A 90 3.61 -21.74 -5.53
C GLY A 90 2.11 -21.53 -5.26
N ILE A 91 1.56 -22.44 -4.44
CA ILE A 91 0.14 -22.51 -3.98
C ILE A 91 0.05 -22.36 -2.42
N LEU A 92 1.17 -22.12 -1.74
CA LEU A 92 1.29 -22.06 -0.27
C LEU A 92 1.23 -20.62 0.28
N MET A 93 0.91 -20.45 1.57
CA MET A 93 0.88 -19.10 2.19
C MET A 93 2.24 -18.39 2.30
N SER A 94 3.32 -19.06 1.89
CA SER A 94 4.67 -18.51 1.70
C SER A 94 4.95 -18.07 0.25
N ASP A 95 3.92 -18.02 -0.60
CA ASP A 95 4.06 -17.62 -1.99
C ASP A 95 4.34 -16.12 -2.07
N SER A 96 5.38 -15.76 -2.81
CA SER A 96 5.58 -14.40 -3.28
C SER A 96 5.39 -14.41 -4.79
N CYS A 97 4.56 -13.49 -5.26
CA CYS A 97 4.27 -13.25 -6.66
C CYS A 97 4.62 -11.82 -6.99
N GLY A 98 5.10 -11.58 -8.19
CA GLY A 98 5.44 -10.24 -8.61
C GLY A 98 6.12 -10.17 -9.95
N TYR A 99 6.56 -8.97 -10.32
CA TYR A 99 7.31 -8.76 -11.54
C TYR A 99 8.37 -7.67 -11.37
N ILE A 100 9.38 -7.73 -12.24
CA ILE A 100 10.38 -6.69 -12.43
C ILE A 100 10.12 -6.05 -13.79
N ALA A 101 10.00 -4.72 -13.82
CA ALA A 101 9.88 -3.97 -15.06
C ALA A 101 10.83 -2.77 -15.08
N ILE A 102 11.30 -2.41 -16.28
CA ILE A 102 12.01 -1.17 -16.52
C ILE A 102 11.02 -0.15 -17.09
N SER A 103 10.98 1.03 -16.48
CA SER A 103 10.13 2.14 -16.92
C SER A 103 11.00 3.15 -17.68
N HIS A 104 10.67 3.38 -18.95
CA HIS A 104 11.34 4.34 -19.82
C HIS A 104 10.42 5.56 -20.10
N PRO A 105 10.96 6.64 -20.69
CA PRO A 105 10.14 7.76 -21.17
C PRO A 105 8.96 7.26 -22.03
N PRO A 106 7.75 7.85 -21.88
CA PRO A 106 7.45 9.14 -21.23
C PRO A 106 7.35 9.09 -19.69
N PHE A 107 7.45 7.92 -19.08
CA PHE A 107 7.40 7.75 -17.62
C PHE A 107 8.75 8.01 -16.96
N ALA A 108 8.75 8.15 -15.63
CA ALA A 108 9.97 8.29 -14.86
C ALA A 108 10.88 7.06 -15.02
N LYS A 109 12.16 7.30 -15.30
CA LYS A 109 13.20 6.27 -15.43
C LYS A 109 13.36 5.47 -14.14
N ARG A 110 12.78 4.27 -14.11
CA ARG A 110 12.73 3.43 -12.90
C ARG A 110 13.04 1.96 -13.20
N ILE A 111 13.70 1.31 -12.26
CA ILE A 111 13.70 -0.15 -12.14
C ILE A 111 12.61 -0.47 -11.11
N ILE A 112 11.53 -1.12 -11.53
CA ILE A 112 10.35 -1.36 -10.71
C ILE A 112 10.34 -2.82 -10.26
N VAL A 113 10.16 -3.04 -8.96
CA VAL A 113 9.92 -4.36 -8.37
C VAL A 113 8.56 -4.33 -7.69
N ALA A 114 7.60 -5.04 -8.26
CA ALA A 114 6.22 -5.02 -7.81
C ALA A 114 5.85 -6.35 -7.15
N PHE A 115 5.41 -6.29 -5.89
CA PHE A 115 5.02 -7.45 -5.07
C PHE A 115 3.51 -7.51 -4.90
N ARG A 116 2.98 -8.70 -5.13
CA ARG A 116 1.54 -8.98 -5.07
C ARG A 116 1.11 -9.39 -3.67
N GLY A 117 -0.13 -9.08 -3.30
CA GLY A 117 -0.83 -9.69 -2.17
C GLY A 117 -1.50 -11.04 -2.49
N THR A 118 -1.93 -11.75 -1.45
CA THR A 118 -2.64 -13.03 -1.59
C THR A 118 -3.99 -12.88 -2.33
N TYR A 119 -4.42 -13.90 -3.11
CA TYR A 119 -5.77 -13.92 -3.74
C TYR A 119 -6.88 -14.06 -2.70
N SER A 120 -6.62 -14.79 -1.61
CA SER A 120 -7.56 -14.99 -0.50
C SER A 120 -7.12 -14.17 0.71
N ILE A 121 -7.47 -12.89 0.68
CA ILE A 121 -7.20 -11.94 1.77
C ILE A 121 -7.93 -12.39 3.05
N ALA A 122 -9.10 -13.03 2.89
CA ALA A 122 -9.84 -13.66 3.99
C ALA A 122 -9.05 -14.81 4.65
N ASN A 123 -8.42 -15.70 3.87
CA ASN A 123 -7.53 -16.72 4.45
C ASN A 123 -6.28 -16.08 5.05
N THR A 124 -5.75 -15.02 4.44
CA THR A 124 -4.56 -14.32 4.95
C THR A 124 -4.79 -13.72 6.34
N VAL A 125 -5.99 -13.20 6.63
CA VAL A 125 -6.33 -12.69 7.98
C VAL A 125 -6.50 -13.81 9.00
N VAL A 126 -7.00 -14.97 8.58
CA VAL A 126 -7.13 -16.16 9.43
C VAL A 126 -5.77 -16.85 9.65
N ASP A 127 -4.90 -16.80 8.64
CA ASP A 127 -3.56 -17.43 8.58
C ASP A 127 -2.41 -16.43 8.77
N LEU A 128 -2.68 -15.22 9.25
CA LEU A 128 -1.69 -14.28 9.79
C LEU A 128 -1.19 -14.88 11.10
N SER A 129 -0.45 -15.97 10.94
CA SER A 129 0.07 -16.82 11.99
C SER A 129 0.94 -15.94 12.86
N THR A 130 0.61 -15.81 14.13
CA THR A 130 1.24 -14.85 15.03
C THR A 130 2.71 -15.14 15.31
N ASN A 131 3.24 -16.23 14.76
CA ASN A 131 4.58 -16.76 14.97
C ASN A 131 5.65 -15.73 14.54
N PRO A 132 6.32 -15.08 15.50
CA PRO A 132 7.45 -14.23 15.21
C PRO A 132 8.67 -15.11 14.87
N ALA A 133 9.44 -14.69 13.88
CA ALA A 133 10.77 -15.22 13.57
C ALA A 133 11.81 -14.16 13.90
N GLU A 134 13.02 -14.59 14.29
CA GLU A 134 14.15 -13.68 14.46
C GLU A 134 14.49 -13.01 13.12
N TYR A 135 14.61 -11.69 13.14
CA TYR A 135 15.08 -10.91 12.01
C TYR A 135 16.60 -10.73 12.11
N LEU A 136 17.32 -11.31 11.15
CA LEU A 136 18.75 -11.12 10.99
C LEU A 136 18.98 -10.08 9.88
N PRO A 137 19.67 -8.95 10.16
CA PRO A 137 20.06 -8.00 9.12
C PRO A 137 20.86 -8.69 8.02
N TYR A 138 20.53 -8.38 6.76
CA TYR A 138 21.32 -8.81 5.62
C TYR A 138 22.64 -8.02 5.58
N PRO A 139 23.80 -8.61 5.19
CA PRO A 139 24.07 -10.02 4.86
C PRO A 139 24.72 -10.75 6.04
N SER A 140 24.06 -11.77 6.58
CA SER A 140 24.69 -12.73 7.52
C SER A 140 25.72 -13.57 6.76
N ASP A 141 26.87 -13.87 7.38
CA ASP A 141 28.03 -14.59 6.83
C ASP A 141 27.73 -15.99 6.24
N ASP A 142 26.51 -16.48 6.40
CA ASP A 142 25.99 -17.61 5.64
C ASP A 142 25.59 -17.15 4.24
N GLU A 143 26.58 -17.07 3.35
CA GLU A 143 26.36 -17.35 1.94
C GLU A 143 25.76 -18.77 1.79
N GLU A 144 24.47 -18.94 2.11
CA GLU A 144 23.63 -19.68 1.17
C GLU A 144 23.55 -18.80 -0.07
N THR A 145 24.66 -18.79 -0.83
CA THR A 145 24.70 -18.37 -2.22
C THR A 145 23.44 -18.98 -2.81
N CYS A 146 22.57 -18.17 -3.39
CA CYS A 146 21.47 -18.63 -4.20
C CYS A 146 22.03 -19.56 -5.27
N MET A 147 22.17 -20.85 -4.93
CA MET A 147 22.80 -21.82 -5.80
C MET A 147 21.79 -22.01 -6.90
N ILE A 148 22.11 -21.42 -8.04
CA ILE A 148 21.43 -21.68 -9.30
C ILE A 148 21.53 -23.18 -9.52
N THR A 149 20.49 -23.92 -9.11
CA THR A 149 20.32 -25.30 -9.52
C THR A 149 19.94 -25.25 -10.99
N ASN A 150 20.97 -25.29 -11.82
CA ASN A 150 20.84 -25.43 -13.27
C ASN A 150 20.03 -26.69 -13.59
N SER A 151 18.71 -26.53 -13.68
CA SER A 151 17.85 -27.48 -14.37
C SER A 151 17.84 -27.11 -15.85
N ALA A 152 18.96 -27.39 -16.51
CA ALA A 152 19.27 -27.45 -17.96
C ALA A 152 18.64 -26.39 -18.91
N PRO A 153 19.47 -25.83 -19.82
CA PRO A 153 19.47 -26.47 -21.14
C PRO A 153 20.86 -26.74 -21.72
N SER A 154 20.91 -27.84 -22.46
CA SER A 154 21.81 -28.21 -23.56
C SER A 154 22.99 -27.28 -23.90
N ALA A 155 24.20 -27.82 -23.66
CA ALA A 155 25.41 -27.79 -24.48
C ALA A 155 25.94 -26.46 -25.05
N ASN A 156 27.17 -26.16 -24.60
CA ASN A 156 28.24 -25.36 -25.21
C ASN A 156 28.06 -23.84 -25.27
N ASP A 157 28.62 -23.14 -24.28
CA ASP A 157 29.61 -22.10 -24.55
C ASP A 157 30.53 -21.91 -23.33
N GLN A 158 31.82 -22.20 -23.52
CA GLN A 158 32.88 -21.92 -22.55
C GLN A 158 33.33 -20.47 -22.71
N LEU A 159 33.17 -19.66 -21.68
CA LEU A 159 33.93 -18.42 -21.52
C LEU A 159 34.70 -18.48 -20.18
N PRO A 160 36.02 -18.24 -20.18
CA PRO A 160 36.84 -18.39 -18.98
C PRO A 160 36.70 -17.17 -18.06
N PHE A 161 36.25 -17.41 -16.84
CA PHE A 161 36.30 -16.45 -15.74
C PHE A 161 37.77 -16.22 -15.35
N THR A 162 38.24 -14.98 -15.45
CA THR A 162 39.53 -14.55 -14.90
C THR A 162 39.25 -13.80 -13.60
N GLU A 163 39.82 -14.29 -12.51
CA GLU A 163 39.82 -13.66 -11.19
C GLU A 163 40.41 -12.24 -11.24
N PRO A 164 39.74 -11.20 -10.72
CA PRO A 164 40.39 -9.93 -10.48
C PRO A 164 41.17 -9.99 -9.17
N SER A 165 42.48 -9.97 -9.29
CA SER A 165 43.41 -9.70 -8.19
C SER A 165 43.14 -8.34 -7.55
N ASN A 166 42.92 -8.39 -6.24
CA ASN A 166 42.91 -7.31 -5.25
C ASN A 166 43.95 -6.21 -5.50
N PRO A 167 43.58 -4.91 -5.45
CA PRO A 167 44.49 -3.87 -5.03
C PRO A 167 43.98 -3.18 -3.76
N SER A 168 44.82 -3.27 -2.74
CA SER A 168 44.75 -2.52 -1.49
C SER A 168 44.74 -0.99 -1.70
N SER A 169 43.95 -0.34 -0.83
CA SER A 169 44.08 1.04 -0.32
C SER A 169 43.81 2.22 -1.25
N SER A 170 42.72 2.94 -1.00
CA SER A 170 42.77 4.36 -0.61
C SER A 170 41.41 4.94 -0.19
N SER A 171 41.43 5.64 0.95
CA SER A 171 40.45 6.58 1.52
C SER A 171 39.04 6.08 1.85
N ALA A 172 38.93 5.48 3.03
CA ALA A 172 37.68 5.38 3.78
C ALA A 172 37.23 6.78 4.21
N THR A 173 36.16 7.29 3.60
CA THR A 173 35.22 8.18 4.29
C THR A 173 34.42 7.32 5.26
N SER A 174 34.49 7.68 6.54
CA SER A 174 33.85 6.99 7.66
C SER A 174 32.32 6.92 7.50
N SER A 175 31.80 5.81 7.00
CA SER A 175 30.48 5.32 7.38
C SER A 175 30.70 4.41 8.58
N GLU A 176 30.20 4.82 9.75
CA GLU A 176 30.07 3.93 10.90
C GLU A 176 29.44 2.60 10.43
N PRO A 177 29.89 1.44 10.94
CA PRO A 177 29.27 0.17 10.62
C PRO A 177 27.79 0.25 10.96
N ASP A 178 26.94 -0.03 9.98
CA ASP A 178 25.49 -0.03 10.15
C ASP A 178 25.10 -0.87 11.37
N GLU A 179 24.52 -0.22 12.38
CA GLU A 179 24.17 -0.89 13.65
C GLU A 179 23.17 -2.02 13.36
N PRO A 180 23.47 -3.27 13.78
CA PRO A 180 22.60 -4.40 13.52
C PRO A 180 21.28 -4.27 14.29
N CYS A 181 20.20 -4.79 13.71
CA CYS A 181 18.89 -4.88 14.36
C CYS A 181 18.94 -5.88 15.53
N THR A 182 19.03 -5.39 16.76
CA THR A 182 19.05 -6.24 17.97
C THR A 182 17.64 -6.51 18.50
N ASN A 183 17.35 -7.75 18.90
CA ASN A 183 16.04 -8.15 19.44
C ASN A 183 14.87 -7.94 18.45
N CYS A 184 15.18 -7.96 17.16
CA CYS A 184 14.21 -7.75 16.11
C CYS A 184 13.51 -9.05 15.76
N THR A 185 12.18 -9.01 15.74
CA THR A 185 11.36 -10.13 15.29
C THR A 185 10.43 -9.68 14.19
N VAL A 186 10.26 -10.52 13.18
CA VAL A 186 9.42 -10.30 12.00
C VAL A 186 8.39 -11.42 11.89
N HIS A 187 7.23 -11.16 11.29
CA HIS A 187 6.28 -12.22 10.99
C HIS A 187 6.94 -13.30 10.12
N ALA A 188 6.92 -14.56 10.59
CA ALA A 188 7.66 -15.66 9.96
C ALA A 188 7.22 -15.89 8.49
N GLY A 189 5.93 -15.72 8.20
CA GLY A 189 5.40 -15.86 6.84
C GLY A 189 5.99 -14.83 5.87
N PHE A 190 6.08 -13.57 6.28
CA PHE A 190 6.59 -12.49 5.41
C PHE A 190 8.09 -12.67 5.14
N LEU A 191 8.85 -13.03 6.17
CA LEU A 191 10.27 -13.33 6.02
C LEU A 191 10.49 -14.55 5.12
N THR A 192 9.68 -15.59 5.27
CA THR A 192 9.75 -16.79 4.41
C THR A 192 9.43 -16.44 2.96
N SER A 193 8.38 -15.65 2.70
CA SER A 193 8.03 -15.20 1.35
C SER A 193 9.17 -14.42 0.67
N TRP A 194 9.86 -13.53 1.41
CA TRP A 194 11.04 -12.85 0.87
C TRP A 194 12.22 -13.82 0.65
N LYS A 195 12.54 -14.67 1.63
CA LYS A 195 13.62 -15.67 1.52
C LYS A 195 13.43 -16.60 0.31
N ASN A 196 12.20 -17.02 0.04
CA ASN A 196 11.88 -17.89 -1.10
C ASN A 196 12.08 -17.19 -2.46
N THR A 197 11.98 -15.87 -2.51
CA THR A 197 12.00 -15.11 -3.78
C THR A 197 13.27 -14.33 -4.04
N ARG A 198 14.04 -14.02 -3.00
CA ARG A 198 15.28 -13.23 -3.13
C ARG A 198 16.26 -13.83 -4.15
N CYS A 199 16.33 -15.15 -4.28
CA CYS A 199 17.21 -15.80 -5.25
C CYS A 199 16.82 -15.61 -6.72
N THR A 200 15.55 -15.35 -6.99
CA THR A 200 15.07 -14.99 -8.33
C THR A 200 15.25 -13.49 -8.57
N VAL A 201 14.95 -12.67 -7.55
CA VAL A 201 14.90 -11.21 -7.69
C VAL A 201 16.28 -10.57 -7.71
N LEU A 202 17.17 -10.94 -6.77
CA LEU A 202 18.44 -10.24 -6.55
C LEU A 202 19.36 -10.22 -7.78
N PRO A 203 19.58 -11.33 -8.53
CA PRO A 203 20.43 -11.30 -9.71
C PRO A 203 19.88 -10.40 -10.81
N LEU A 204 18.56 -10.39 -10.99
CA LEU A 204 17.89 -9.57 -12.01
C LEU A 204 17.99 -8.08 -11.67
N ILE A 205 17.83 -7.71 -10.40
CA ILE A 205 17.99 -6.32 -9.94
C ILE A 205 19.43 -5.87 -10.05
N GLN A 206 20.40 -6.68 -9.64
CA GLN A 206 21.82 -6.36 -9.81
C GLN A 206 22.18 -6.12 -11.29
N SER A 207 21.66 -6.97 -12.19
CA SER A 207 21.83 -6.79 -13.64
C SER A 207 21.18 -5.50 -14.13
N ALA A 208 19.94 -5.22 -13.72
CA ALA A 208 19.20 -4.02 -14.11
C ALA A 208 19.88 -2.73 -13.63
N ILE A 209 20.35 -2.69 -12.39
CA ILE A 209 21.09 -1.54 -11.83
C ILE A 209 22.39 -1.29 -12.60
N THR A 210 23.10 -2.37 -12.97
CA THR A 210 24.33 -2.27 -13.77
C THR A 210 24.04 -1.74 -15.18
N GLN A 211 22.92 -2.15 -15.77
CA GLN A 211 22.52 -1.72 -17.11
C GLN A 211 21.93 -0.30 -17.14
N TYR A 212 21.25 0.11 -16.07
CA TYR A 212 20.53 1.38 -15.97
C TYR A 212 20.95 2.17 -14.72
N PRO A 213 22.21 2.64 -14.64
CA PRO A 213 22.74 3.28 -13.43
C PRO A 213 22.10 4.65 -13.12
N ASP A 214 21.43 5.29 -14.09
CA ASP A 214 20.70 6.54 -13.90
C ASP A 214 19.20 6.33 -13.54
N TYR A 215 18.75 5.08 -13.37
CA TYR A 215 17.35 4.76 -13.09
C TYR A 215 17.13 4.62 -11.59
N ARG A 216 16.01 5.15 -11.10
CA ARG A 216 15.64 5.01 -9.69
C ARG A 216 15.10 3.61 -9.43
N LEU A 217 15.64 2.91 -8.43
CA LEU A 217 15.05 1.65 -7.94
C LEU A 217 13.76 1.97 -7.18
N THR A 218 12.64 1.36 -7.58
CA THR A 218 11.31 1.58 -6.99
C THR A 218 10.67 0.25 -6.64
N LEU A 219 10.28 0.08 -5.38
CA LEU A 219 9.55 -1.08 -4.88
C LEU A 219 8.11 -0.67 -4.62
N VAL A 220 7.18 -1.52 -5.03
CA VAL A 220 5.76 -1.33 -4.74
C VAL A 220 5.13 -2.63 -4.29
N GLY A 221 4.27 -2.59 -3.28
CA GLY A 221 3.62 -3.78 -2.76
C GLY A 221 2.22 -3.49 -2.23
N HIS A 222 1.30 -4.45 -2.37
CA HIS A 222 -0.05 -4.35 -1.82
C HIS A 222 -0.34 -5.52 -0.88
N SER A 223 -1.05 -5.27 0.22
CA SER A 223 -1.40 -6.28 1.22
C SER A 223 -0.14 -6.99 1.76
N LEU A 224 -0.13 -8.32 1.81
CA LEU A 224 1.06 -9.13 2.11
C LEU A 224 2.28 -8.76 1.24
N GLY A 225 2.07 -8.36 -0.01
CA GLY A 225 3.14 -7.89 -0.89
C GLY A 225 3.81 -6.61 -0.40
N GLY A 226 3.09 -5.75 0.36
CA GLY A 226 3.66 -4.59 1.04
C GLY A 226 4.70 -5.01 2.08
N ALA A 227 4.36 -5.97 2.93
CA ALA A 227 5.29 -6.48 3.95
C ALA A 227 6.55 -7.08 3.32
N VAL A 228 6.39 -7.84 2.23
CA VAL A 228 7.53 -8.40 1.47
C VAL A 228 8.37 -7.30 0.81
N ALA A 229 7.75 -6.25 0.26
CA ALA A 229 8.45 -5.11 -0.32
C ALA A 229 9.30 -4.37 0.74
N THR A 230 8.78 -4.19 1.94
CA THR A 230 9.50 -3.54 3.06
C THR A 230 10.65 -4.41 3.58
N LEU A 231 10.51 -5.75 3.61
CA LEU A 231 11.64 -6.63 3.94
C LEU A 231 12.70 -6.69 2.84
N ALA A 232 12.29 -6.70 1.57
CA ALA A 232 13.19 -6.66 0.42
C ALA A 232 13.99 -5.34 0.40
N SER A 233 13.35 -4.22 0.73
CA SER A 233 14.00 -2.91 0.73
C SER A 233 15.11 -2.81 1.77
N LEU A 234 14.97 -3.44 2.95
CA LEU A 234 16.04 -3.51 3.95
C LEU A 234 17.28 -4.24 3.41
N GLU A 235 17.09 -5.33 2.65
CA GLU A 235 18.21 -6.01 1.99
C GLU A 235 18.83 -5.13 0.89
N PHE A 236 18.01 -4.41 0.13
CA PHE A 236 18.49 -3.54 -0.95
C PHE A 236 19.26 -2.34 -0.40
N MET A 237 18.83 -1.78 0.74
CA MET A 237 19.56 -0.75 1.49
C MET A 237 20.92 -1.28 1.96
N ALA A 238 20.97 -2.49 2.54
CA ALA A 238 22.23 -3.12 2.96
C ALA A 238 23.21 -3.37 1.80
N ARG A 239 22.70 -3.51 0.57
CA ARG A 239 23.49 -3.63 -0.66
C ARG A 239 23.88 -2.28 -1.27
N GLY A 240 23.44 -1.16 -0.69
CA GLY A 240 23.71 0.19 -1.16
C GLY A 240 22.84 0.65 -2.34
N TRP A 241 21.70 -0.01 -2.62
CA TRP A 241 20.86 0.30 -3.77
C TRP A 241 19.79 1.38 -3.54
N ASN A 242 19.56 1.78 -2.28
CA ASN A 242 18.71 2.92 -1.87
C ASN A 242 17.36 3.03 -2.62
N PRO A 243 16.44 2.05 -2.47
CA PRO A 243 15.15 2.05 -3.15
C PRO A 243 14.17 3.13 -2.64
N GLN A 244 13.30 3.60 -3.53
CA GLN A 244 12.03 4.24 -3.17
C GLN A 244 10.95 3.16 -2.99
N VAL A 245 10.26 3.14 -1.87
CA VAL A 245 9.30 2.10 -1.52
C VAL A 245 7.94 2.74 -1.25
N THR A 246 6.89 2.17 -1.86
CA THR A 246 5.50 2.52 -1.55
C THR A 246 4.72 1.24 -1.32
N THR A 247 4.08 1.11 -0.16
CA THR A 247 3.22 -0.03 0.16
C THR A 247 1.76 0.42 0.32
N PHE A 248 0.81 -0.44 -0.04
CA PHE A 248 -0.62 -0.19 0.06
C PHE A 248 -1.26 -1.26 0.94
N GLY A 249 -1.91 -0.87 2.03
CA GLY A 249 -2.54 -1.82 2.94
C GLY A 249 -1.55 -2.79 3.59
N GLU A 250 -0.34 -2.31 3.86
CA GLU A 250 0.70 -3.13 4.48
C GLU A 250 0.32 -3.53 5.91
N PRO A 251 0.33 -4.83 6.27
CA PRO A 251 0.12 -5.27 7.64
C PRO A 251 1.31 -4.93 8.55
N ARG A 252 1.12 -4.95 9.87
CA ARG A 252 2.22 -4.89 10.83
C ARG A 252 3.22 -6.02 10.56
N ILE A 253 4.48 -5.67 10.42
CA ILE A 253 5.52 -6.60 9.93
C ILE A 253 6.33 -7.29 11.03
N GLY A 254 6.44 -6.68 12.21
CA GLY A 254 7.26 -7.21 13.30
C GLY A 254 7.10 -6.45 14.61
N ASN A 255 8.04 -6.65 15.53
CA ASN A 255 8.01 -6.01 16.85
C ASN A 255 8.55 -4.57 16.83
N GLN A 256 8.43 -3.87 17.97
CA GLN A 256 8.94 -2.51 18.12
C GLN A 256 10.42 -2.37 17.71
N ALA A 257 11.28 -3.32 18.09
CA ALA A 257 12.69 -3.25 17.74
C ALA A 257 12.94 -3.28 16.22
N LEU A 258 12.15 -4.06 15.48
CA LEU A 258 12.20 -4.06 14.01
C LEU A 258 11.67 -2.75 13.43
N VAL A 259 10.57 -2.23 13.98
CA VAL A 259 9.99 -0.95 13.57
C VAL A 259 10.98 0.20 13.76
N ASP A 260 11.56 0.34 14.96
CA ASP A 260 12.55 1.39 15.24
C ASP A 260 13.74 1.27 14.29
N TYR A 261 14.16 0.04 13.95
CA TYR A 261 15.23 -0.18 12.99
C TYR A 261 14.85 0.29 11.57
N ILE A 262 13.62 0.04 11.13
CA ILE A 262 13.10 0.51 9.86
C ILE A 262 13.04 2.03 9.84
N ASP A 263 12.51 2.65 10.90
CA ASP A 263 12.39 4.10 10.98
C ASP A 263 13.76 4.78 10.94
N ARG A 264 14.77 4.23 11.63
CA ARG A 264 16.16 4.70 11.50
C ARG A 264 16.71 4.51 10.09
N LYS A 265 16.54 3.33 9.48
CA LYS A 265 17.08 3.03 8.14
C LYS A 265 16.48 3.90 7.04
N PHE A 266 15.22 4.27 7.16
CA PHE A 266 14.51 5.11 6.21
C PHE A 266 14.37 6.58 6.66
N ASN A 267 14.99 6.96 7.78
CA ASN A 267 14.91 8.29 8.37
C ASN A 267 13.47 8.80 8.60
N LEU A 268 12.58 7.92 9.06
CA LEU A 268 11.16 8.21 9.26
C LEU A 268 10.89 8.97 10.58
N GLU A 269 11.85 8.95 11.52
CA GLU A 269 11.81 9.68 12.80
C GLU A 269 11.87 11.22 12.63
N ILE A 270 12.35 11.73 11.48
CA ILE A 270 12.53 13.17 11.21
C ILE A 270 11.19 13.94 11.13
N ASN A 271 10.05 13.23 11.17
CA ASN A 271 8.72 13.76 10.90
C ASN A 271 7.98 14.28 12.15
N GLU A 272 8.69 14.56 13.24
CA GLU A 272 8.10 15.26 14.39
C GLU A 272 7.79 16.75 14.09
N ASP A 273 8.42 17.37 13.07
CA ASP A 273 8.16 18.75 12.66
C ASP A 273 7.16 18.83 11.48
N PRO A 274 5.92 19.31 11.70
CA PRO A 274 4.93 19.52 10.66
C PRO A 274 5.35 20.54 9.58
N GLN A 275 6.39 21.34 9.80
CA GLN A 275 6.87 22.34 8.85
C GLN A 275 7.98 21.80 7.92
N ASN A 276 8.55 20.62 8.18
CA ASN A 276 9.61 20.04 7.36
C ASN A 276 9.06 19.31 6.11
N ILE A 277 8.52 20.10 5.17
CA ILE A 277 7.98 19.59 3.90
C ILE A 277 9.08 19.01 3.01
N GLU A 278 10.30 19.56 3.05
CA GLU A 278 11.43 19.08 2.25
C GLU A 278 11.95 17.72 2.72
N GLY A 279 12.07 17.51 4.04
CA GLY A 279 12.42 16.20 4.61
C GLY A 279 11.41 15.11 4.25
N ARG A 280 10.11 15.47 4.19
CA ARG A 280 9.05 14.53 3.78
C ARG A 280 9.08 14.15 2.31
N LYS A 281 9.48 15.06 1.41
CA LYS A 281 9.73 14.72 0.00
C LYS A 281 10.85 13.71 -0.19
N GLN A 282 11.71 13.55 0.82
CA GLN A 282 12.86 12.66 0.78
C GLN A 282 12.61 11.30 1.45
N GLN A 283 11.39 11.04 1.93
CA GLN A 283 11.00 9.75 2.49
C GLN A 283 11.10 8.66 1.43
N SER A 284 12.03 7.73 1.61
CA SER A 284 12.24 6.59 0.73
C SER A 284 11.32 5.41 1.06
N LEU A 285 10.57 5.42 2.17
CA LEU A 285 9.53 4.44 2.48
C LEU A 285 8.21 5.16 2.82
N ARG A 286 7.14 4.80 2.11
CA ARG A 286 5.79 5.35 2.28
C ARG A 286 4.80 4.21 2.45
N ARG A 287 4.02 4.23 3.53
CA ARG A 287 2.98 3.25 3.83
C ARG A 287 1.61 3.87 3.61
N VAL A 288 0.96 3.54 2.50
CA VAL A 288 -0.37 4.05 2.16
C VAL A 288 -1.43 3.20 2.84
N THR A 289 -2.31 3.84 3.58
CA THR A 289 -3.43 3.22 4.32
C THR A 289 -4.75 3.85 3.89
N HIS A 290 -5.83 3.09 4.01
CA HIS A 290 -7.18 3.53 3.66
C HIS A 290 -8.10 3.37 4.87
N ILE A 291 -9.00 4.34 5.08
CA ILE A 291 -10.00 4.28 6.15
C ILE A 291 -10.80 2.97 6.11
N ASN A 292 -11.05 2.36 7.27
CA ASN A 292 -11.70 1.05 7.39
C ASN A 292 -10.94 -0.14 6.78
N ASP A 293 -9.71 0.01 6.29
CA ASP A 293 -8.87 -1.14 5.95
C ASP A 293 -8.37 -1.82 7.24
N PRO A 294 -8.74 -3.09 7.51
CA PRO A 294 -8.35 -3.76 8.74
C PRO A 294 -6.94 -4.35 8.68
N ILE A 295 -6.34 -4.49 7.48
CA ILE A 295 -5.07 -5.21 7.29
C ILE A 295 -3.88 -4.47 7.91
N PRO A 296 -3.74 -3.13 7.78
CA PRO A 296 -2.69 -2.40 8.49
C PRO A 296 -2.74 -2.52 10.02
N LEU A 297 -3.90 -2.91 10.56
CA LEU A 297 -4.11 -3.16 11.98
C LEU A 297 -3.91 -4.63 12.37
N LEU A 298 -3.28 -5.45 11.52
CA LEU A 298 -2.98 -6.85 11.77
C LEU A 298 -1.51 -7.19 11.44
N PRO A 299 -0.87 -8.17 12.12
CA PRO A 299 -1.35 -8.82 13.34
C PRO A 299 -1.56 -7.84 14.50
N LEU A 300 -2.26 -8.27 15.52
CA LEU A 300 -2.64 -7.43 16.65
C LEU A 300 -1.43 -6.97 17.49
N GLU A 301 -1.53 -5.79 18.10
CA GLU A 301 -0.48 -5.24 18.97
C GLU A 301 -0.32 -6.03 20.26
N GLU A 302 -1.40 -6.62 20.75
CA GLU A 302 -1.40 -7.51 21.91
C GLU A 302 -0.52 -8.75 21.68
N TRP A 303 -0.17 -9.05 20.43
CA TRP A 303 0.77 -10.12 20.07
C TRP A 303 2.21 -9.61 19.87
N GLY A 304 2.47 -8.33 20.17
CA GLY A 304 3.78 -7.70 20.10
C GLY A 304 4.13 -7.12 18.74
N TYR A 305 3.17 -7.03 17.80
CA TYR A 305 3.40 -6.44 16.48
C TYR A 305 3.15 -4.94 16.49
N LYS A 306 3.99 -4.19 15.77
CA LYS A 306 3.94 -2.73 15.65
C LYS A 306 4.01 -2.31 14.18
N MET A 307 3.47 -1.14 13.88
CA MET A 307 3.55 -0.51 12.56
C MET A 307 4.65 0.54 12.58
N HIS A 308 5.35 0.73 11.47
CA HIS A 308 6.39 1.75 11.34
C HIS A 308 5.81 3.08 10.84
N ALA A 309 6.56 4.17 10.97
CA ALA A 309 6.19 5.52 10.52
C ALA A 309 6.11 5.64 8.99
N GLY A 310 5.88 6.85 8.48
CA GLY A 310 5.81 7.11 7.03
C GLY A 310 4.42 6.83 6.43
N GLU A 311 3.38 6.88 7.26
CA GLU A 311 2.01 6.66 6.82
C GLU A 311 1.47 7.84 5.98
N VAL A 312 0.84 7.48 4.86
CA VAL A 312 0.05 8.36 4.00
C VAL A 312 -1.38 7.82 3.98
N PHE A 313 -2.29 8.54 4.65
CA PHE A 313 -3.64 8.06 4.93
C PHE A 313 -4.68 8.62 3.96
N ILE A 314 -5.50 7.74 3.40
CA ILE A 314 -6.67 8.06 2.58
C ILE A 314 -7.90 8.05 3.49
N SER A 315 -8.43 9.24 3.77
CA SER A 315 -9.55 9.44 4.69
C SER A 315 -10.93 9.27 4.04
N LYS A 316 -11.01 9.33 2.71
CA LYS A 316 -12.26 9.16 1.98
C LYS A 316 -12.54 7.67 1.75
N PRO A 317 -13.70 7.14 2.18
CA PRO A 317 -14.05 5.74 1.99
C PRO A 317 -14.34 5.33 0.54
N ASP A 318 -14.84 6.26 -0.26
CA ASP A 318 -15.33 5.99 -1.62
C ASP A 318 -14.27 6.30 -2.70
N LEU A 319 -14.21 5.47 -3.74
CA LEU A 319 -13.36 5.70 -4.90
C LEU A 319 -13.98 6.65 -5.94
N PRO A 320 -13.16 7.41 -6.69
CA PRO A 320 -11.74 7.68 -6.43
C PRO A 320 -11.57 8.78 -5.35
N PRO A 321 -10.49 8.73 -4.54
CA PRO A 321 -10.14 9.83 -3.64
C PRO A 321 -9.64 11.06 -4.40
N SER A 322 -9.82 12.24 -3.81
CA SER A 322 -9.22 13.50 -4.26
C SER A 322 -7.95 13.79 -3.44
N ILE A 323 -7.13 14.75 -3.89
CA ILE A 323 -5.90 15.12 -3.19
C ILE A 323 -6.16 15.62 -1.75
N GLU A 324 -7.29 16.27 -1.50
CA GLU A 324 -7.68 16.77 -0.18
C GLU A 324 -8.02 15.64 0.81
N ASP A 325 -8.31 14.44 0.30
CA ASP A 325 -8.65 13.27 1.10
C ASP A 325 -7.41 12.53 1.62
N ILE A 326 -6.21 12.95 1.17
CA ILE A 326 -4.94 12.28 1.46
C ILE A 326 -4.02 13.17 2.29
N SER A 327 -3.47 12.61 3.35
CA SER A 327 -2.59 13.35 4.26
C SER A 327 -1.49 12.49 4.86
N TYR A 328 -0.39 13.12 5.27
CA TYR A 328 0.64 12.47 6.06
C TYR A 328 0.22 12.34 7.52
N CYS A 329 0.63 11.23 8.11
CA CYS A 329 0.48 10.92 9.52
C CYS A 329 1.80 11.14 10.28
N GLN A 330 1.69 11.42 11.57
CA GLN A 330 2.84 11.69 12.43
C GLN A 330 3.25 10.45 13.23
N GLY A 331 4.51 10.06 13.11
CA GLY A 331 5.06 8.90 13.80
C GLY A 331 4.42 7.58 13.37
N ASP A 332 4.47 6.61 14.27
CA ASP A 332 4.00 5.24 14.04
C ASP A 332 2.49 5.10 14.21
N GLU A 333 1.92 5.80 15.19
CA GLU A 333 0.54 5.60 15.67
C GLU A 333 -0.21 6.95 15.78
N ASP A 334 -0.48 7.62 14.65
CA ASP A 334 -1.29 8.85 14.61
C ASP A 334 -2.78 8.51 14.73
N GLU A 335 -3.43 8.92 15.83
CA GLU A 335 -4.86 8.69 16.07
C GLU A 335 -5.79 9.33 15.02
N ARG A 336 -5.29 10.27 14.20
CA ARG A 336 -6.04 10.89 13.09
C ARG A 336 -6.04 10.03 11.83
N CYS A 337 -5.22 8.99 11.80
CA CYS A 337 -5.02 8.07 10.68
C CYS A 337 -5.50 6.66 11.03
N ILE A 338 -4.89 5.61 10.47
CA ILE A 338 -5.38 4.23 10.66
C ILE A 338 -5.33 3.78 12.12
N ALA A 339 -4.40 4.31 12.93
CA ALA A 339 -4.31 3.97 14.34
C ALA A 339 -5.57 4.40 15.12
N GLY A 340 -6.28 5.46 14.69
CA GLY A 340 -7.56 5.87 15.27
C GLY A 340 -8.68 4.83 15.13
N ASP A 341 -8.64 4.03 14.06
CA ASP A 341 -9.61 2.93 13.88
C ASP A 341 -9.38 1.79 14.90
N SER A 342 -8.19 1.71 15.50
CA SER A 342 -7.86 0.72 16.55
C SER A 342 -8.44 1.09 17.93
N THR A 343 -8.53 2.40 18.24
CA THR A 343 -8.83 2.96 19.58
C THR A 343 -10.31 3.24 19.86
N THR A 344 -11.23 2.89 18.95
CA THR A 344 -12.69 2.95 19.20
C THR A 344 -13.20 2.04 20.34
N THR A 345 -12.29 1.49 21.15
CA THR A 345 -12.53 0.85 22.44
C THR A 345 -11.75 1.52 23.58
N SER A 346 -12.13 2.72 24.03
CA SER A 346 -12.03 3.14 25.45
C SER A 346 -12.38 4.62 25.69
N SER A 347 -13.66 5.01 25.63
CA SER A 347 -14.29 5.99 26.54
C SER A 347 -15.71 6.34 26.09
N SER A 348 -16.69 5.74 26.74
CA SER A 348 -18.07 6.24 26.72
C SER A 348 -18.12 7.55 27.52
N SER A 349 -18.56 8.66 26.92
CA SER A 349 -19.68 9.48 27.41
C SER A 349 -19.75 10.88 26.78
N SER A 350 -20.99 11.28 26.48
CA SER A 350 -21.47 12.65 26.23
C SER A 350 -21.22 13.28 24.86
N SER A 351 -22.14 13.06 23.92
CA SER A 351 -23.19 14.05 23.62
C SER A 351 -24.09 13.57 22.49
N LEU A 352 -25.38 13.49 22.80
CA LEU A 352 -26.48 13.33 21.85
C LEU A 352 -26.33 14.32 20.69
N LYS A 353 -26.19 13.81 19.46
CA LYS A 353 -26.88 14.36 18.29
C LYS A 353 -27.34 13.20 17.41
N THR A 354 -28.65 13.03 17.35
CA THR A 354 -29.35 12.25 16.34
C THR A 354 -28.95 12.70 14.93
N PRO A 355 -28.79 11.77 13.99
CA PRO A 355 -29.50 11.89 12.72
C PRO A 355 -30.26 10.61 12.40
N THR A 356 -31.57 10.78 12.25
CA THR A 356 -32.45 9.94 11.45
C THR A 356 -31.90 9.77 10.04
N THR A 357 -31.53 8.54 9.67
CA THR A 357 -31.99 7.78 8.47
C THR A 357 -31.10 6.55 8.26
N GLN A 358 -31.46 5.41 8.86
CA GLN A 358 -30.97 4.09 8.45
C GLN A 358 -32.17 3.12 8.46
N SER A 359 -32.89 3.11 7.35
CA SER A 359 -33.98 2.16 7.09
C SER A 359 -33.54 1.27 5.94
N GLN A 360 -32.86 0.16 6.24
CA GLN A 360 -32.93 -1.07 5.44
C GLN A 360 -32.25 -2.27 6.13
N ASN A 361 -31.20 -2.07 6.94
CA ASN A 361 -30.51 -3.19 7.62
C ASN A 361 -31.04 -3.59 9.01
N GLN A 362 -32.03 -2.87 9.57
CA GLN A 362 -32.64 -3.27 10.85
C GLN A 362 -33.59 -4.47 10.70
N ASN A 363 -34.13 -4.74 9.50
CA ASN A 363 -35.18 -5.75 9.32
C ASN A 363 -34.65 -7.19 9.36
N PHE A 364 -33.37 -7.43 9.05
CA PHE A 364 -32.78 -8.78 9.06
C PHE A 364 -32.47 -9.28 10.48
N LEU A 365 -32.05 -8.38 11.39
CA LEU A 365 -31.80 -8.74 12.78
C LEU A 365 -33.09 -8.86 13.59
N ILE A 366 -34.12 -8.08 13.25
CA ILE A 366 -35.46 -8.21 13.86
C ILE A 366 -36.08 -9.57 13.52
N SER A 367 -35.87 -10.12 12.32
CA SER A 367 -36.41 -11.44 11.94
C SER A 367 -35.70 -12.59 12.68
N GLN A 368 -34.39 -12.49 12.92
CA GLN A 368 -33.60 -13.44 13.71
C GLN A 368 -33.97 -13.40 15.21
N LEU A 369 -34.20 -12.20 15.76
CA LEU A 369 -34.63 -12.03 17.17
C LEU A 369 -36.08 -12.49 17.40
N GLN A 370 -36.96 -12.38 16.41
CA GLN A 370 -38.31 -12.96 16.47
C GLN A 370 -38.28 -14.49 16.52
N HIS A 371 -37.28 -15.13 15.90
CA HIS A 371 -37.13 -16.57 15.94
C HIS A 371 -36.65 -17.08 17.31
N LEU A 372 -35.78 -16.32 18.00
CA LEU A 372 -35.38 -16.61 19.38
C LEU A 372 -36.53 -16.44 20.39
N LYS A 373 -37.47 -15.52 20.12
CA LYS A 373 -38.69 -15.33 20.93
C LYS A 373 -39.63 -16.54 20.89
N SER A 374 -39.60 -17.35 19.83
CA SER A 374 -40.39 -18.58 19.75
C SER A 374 -39.81 -19.75 20.55
N LEU A 375 -38.62 -19.59 21.14
CA LEU A 375 -37.91 -20.63 21.90
C LEU A 375 -37.95 -20.41 23.42
N THR A 376 -38.56 -19.32 23.90
CA THR A 376 -38.64 -19.01 25.34
C THR A 376 -40.11 -18.96 25.81
N SER A 377 -40.44 -19.70 26.86
CA SER A 377 -41.80 -19.76 27.42
C SER A 377 -42.06 -18.71 28.51
N ASP A 378 -41.33 -17.59 28.54
CA ASP A 378 -41.45 -16.55 29.58
C ASP A 378 -42.20 -15.30 29.04
N PRO A 379 -43.40 -14.99 29.55
CA PRO A 379 -44.22 -13.88 29.07
C PRO A 379 -43.70 -12.48 29.44
N ASN A 380 -42.63 -12.37 30.26
CA ASN A 380 -42.07 -11.07 30.71
C ASN A 380 -40.64 -10.77 30.22
N PHE A 381 -40.12 -11.52 29.23
CA PHE A 381 -38.79 -11.25 28.68
C PHE A 381 -38.82 -10.07 27.69
N GLU A 382 -38.44 -8.88 28.16
CA GLU A 382 -38.20 -7.70 27.33
C GLU A 382 -36.76 -7.68 26.80
N ILE A 383 -36.61 -7.74 25.48
CA ILE A 383 -35.32 -7.50 24.79
C ILE A 383 -35.03 -6.00 24.88
N LYS A 384 -34.28 -5.57 25.90
CA LYS A 384 -33.58 -4.29 25.83
C LYS A 384 -32.57 -4.38 24.70
N SER A 385 -32.63 -3.45 23.75
CA SER A 385 -31.68 -3.32 22.65
C SER A 385 -30.25 -3.28 23.22
N LEU A 386 -29.56 -4.41 23.21
CA LEU A 386 -28.12 -4.43 23.34
C LEU A 386 -27.58 -3.80 22.06
N ASP A 387 -27.06 -2.58 22.18
CA ASP A 387 -26.18 -1.99 21.19
C ASP A 387 -24.88 -2.82 21.20
N LEU A 388 -24.89 -3.91 20.42
CA LEU A 388 -23.69 -4.70 20.17
C LEU A 388 -22.95 -4.03 19.01
N SER A 389 -22.35 -2.88 19.28
CA SER A 389 -21.47 -2.19 18.34
C SER A 389 -20.19 -3.02 18.20
N ILE A 390 -20.19 -3.97 17.26
CA ILE A 390 -19.02 -4.78 16.92
C ILE A 390 -17.95 -3.84 16.36
N PRO A 391 -16.75 -3.74 16.98
CA PRO A 391 -15.66 -2.89 16.49
C PRO A 391 -15.37 -3.16 15.02
N ASN A 392 -14.98 -2.12 14.27
CA ASN A 392 -14.76 -2.24 12.83
C ASN A 392 -13.87 -3.44 12.51
N ARG A 393 -12.75 -3.65 13.21
CA ARG A 393 -11.85 -4.82 13.10
C ARG A 393 -12.50 -6.23 13.11
N PHE A 394 -13.75 -6.37 13.57
CA PHE A 394 -14.46 -7.65 13.62
C PHE A 394 -15.58 -7.78 12.54
N ARG A 395 -15.73 -6.78 11.66
CA ARG A 395 -16.68 -6.79 10.51
C ARG A 395 -16.01 -7.27 9.22
N LEU A 396 -15.32 -8.40 9.31
CA LEU A 396 -14.38 -8.92 8.29
C LEU A 396 -14.87 -8.75 6.84
N TRP A 397 -16.10 -9.15 6.50
CA TRP A 397 -16.60 -9.15 5.11
C TRP A 397 -16.83 -7.76 4.47
N GLU A 398 -17.30 -6.76 5.23
CA GLU A 398 -17.50 -5.39 4.71
C GLU A 398 -16.17 -4.61 4.60
N LEU A 399 -15.20 -4.92 5.47
CA LEU A 399 -13.90 -4.26 5.53
C LEU A 399 -12.91 -4.71 4.44
N PHE A 400 -13.10 -5.90 3.86
CA PHE A 400 -12.21 -6.38 2.78
C PHE A 400 -12.35 -5.58 1.48
N PHE A 401 -13.43 -4.80 1.31
CA PHE A 401 -13.56 -3.87 0.19
C PHE A 401 -12.60 -2.68 0.35
N ALA A 402 -12.56 -2.07 1.53
CA ALA A 402 -11.64 -0.96 1.82
C ALA A 402 -10.18 -1.36 1.63
N HIS A 403 -9.82 -2.59 2.01
CA HIS A 403 -8.47 -3.12 1.78
C HIS A 403 -8.08 -3.22 0.30
N ARG A 404 -9.04 -3.18 -0.64
CA ARG A 404 -8.76 -3.22 -2.07
C ARG A 404 -8.89 -1.85 -2.72
N ASP A 405 -9.38 -0.84 -2.01
CA ASP A 405 -9.76 0.44 -2.58
C ASP A 405 -8.65 1.47 -2.34
N TYR A 406 -7.62 1.43 -3.19
CA TYR A 406 -6.46 2.33 -3.15
C TYR A 406 -6.35 3.09 -4.48
N PHE A 407 -7.01 4.26 -4.58
CA PHE A 407 -7.26 5.03 -5.82
C PHE A 407 -8.16 4.33 -6.85
N TRP A 408 -7.97 3.03 -6.99
CA TRP A 408 -8.70 2.11 -7.81
C TRP A 408 -8.96 0.84 -7.00
N ARG A 409 -9.98 0.07 -7.39
CA ARG A 409 -10.22 -1.25 -6.81
C ARG A 409 -9.17 -2.23 -7.32
N LEU A 410 -8.18 -2.52 -6.49
CA LEU A 410 -7.08 -3.43 -6.76
C LEU A 410 -7.53 -4.90 -6.71
N GLY A 411 -6.74 -5.79 -7.28
CA GLY A 411 -6.84 -7.23 -7.04
C GLY A 411 -7.53 -8.03 -8.13
N LEU A 412 -7.75 -7.47 -9.32
CA LEU A 412 -8.37 -8.18 -10.45
C LEU A 412 -7.57 -8.01 -11.73
N CYS A 413 -7.10 -9.13 -12.30
CA CYS A 413 -6.56 -9.14 -13.64
C CYS A 413 -7.68 -9.28 -14.67
N VAL A 414 -8.37 -8.18 -14.98
CA VAL A 414 -9.46 -8.15 -15.98
C VAL A 414 -9.22 -7.07 -17.03
N PRO A 415 -9.69 -7.25 -18.28
CA PRO A 415 -9.68 -6.25 -19.34
C PRO A 415 -10.16 -4.88 -18.86
N ALA A 416 -9.22 -3.96 -18.69
CA ALA A 416 -9.52 -2.55 -18.46
C ALA A 416 -10.19 -2.00 -19.74
N GLY A 417 -11.52 -1.85 -19.69
CA GLY A 417 -12.32 -1.45 -20.86
C GLY A 417 -13.74 -2.00 -20.93
N GLY A 418 -14.13 -2.92 -20.05
CA GLY A 418 -15.55 -3.22 -19.83
C GLY A 418 -16.09 -2.31 -18.73
N GLY A 419 -16.95 -1.35 -19.07
CA GLY A 419 -17.76 -0.58 -18.09
C GLY A 419 -18.80 -1.46 -17.36
N LEU A 420 -18.40 -2.67 -16.97
CA LEU A 420 -19.12 -3.51 -16.04
C LEU A 420 -18.58 -3.18 -14.67
N ASP A 421 -19.29 -2.29 -14.00
CA ASP A 421 -19.29 -2.20 -12.55
C ASP A 421 -19.60 -3.59 -11.98
N LEU A 422 -18.54 -4.37 -11.72
CA LEU A 422 -18.63 -5.69 -11.09
C LEU A 422 -19.05 -5.58 -9.61
N GLY A 423 -19.30 -4.37 -9.09
CA GLY A 423 -20.02 -4.14 -7.84
C GLY A 423 -21.44 -4.75 -7.85
N VAL A 424 -22.05 -4.92 -9.03
CA VAL A 424 -23.41 -5.47 -9.17
C VAL A 424 -23.45 -7.01 -9.17
N TRP A 425 -22.34 -7.70 -9.44
CA TRP A 425 -22.32 -9.18 -9.49
C TRP A 425 -22.18 -9.84 -8.13
N PHE A 426 -21.69 -9.11 -7.13
CA PHE A 426 -21.63 -9.55 -5.73
C PHE A 426 -22.74 -8.93 -4.86
N ASP A 427 -23.58 -8.08 -5.44
CA ASP A 427 -24.78 -7.56 -4.78
C ASP A 427 -25.88 -8.64 -4.83
N GLY A 428 -25.80 -9.56 -3.87
CA GLY A 428 -26.84 -10.54 -3.60
C GLY A 428 -28.07 -9.85 -3.01
N GLY A 429 -28.79 -9.10 -3.83
CA GLY A 429 -29.97 -8.35 -3.41
C GLY A 429 -30.80 -7.80 -4.56
N GLY A 430 -31.63 -8.63 -5.20
CA GLY A 430 -32.73 -8.10 -6.02
C GLY A 430 -33.27 -9.02 -7.12
N ASP A 431 -34.40 -9.67 -6.80
CA ASP A 431 -35.42 -10.29 -7.65
C ASP A 431 -35.03 -11.35 -8.69
N GLY A 432 -35.60 -12.54 -8.48
CA GLY A 432 -35.41 -13.72 -9.28
C GLY A 432 -35.94 -13.58 -10.71
N ASN A 433 -35.13 -14.07 -11.65
CA ASN A 433 -35.61 -14.60 -12.91
C ASN A 433 -34.85 -15.90 -13.21
N GLN A 434 -35.61 -16.96 -13.51
CA GLN A 434 -35.15 -18.33 -13.82
C GLN A 434 -34.20 -18.43 -15.04
N GLU A 435 -33.75 -17.33 -15.62
CA GLU A 435 -32.75 -17.30 -16.69
C GLU A 435 -31.30 -17.33 -16.18
N ASN A 436 -31.04 -16.99 -14.92
CA ASN A 436 -29.68 -16.99 -14.37
C ASN A 436 -29.19 -18.38 -13.93
N GLU A 437 -30.07 -19.31 -13.55
CA GLU A 437 -29.66 -20.68 -13.17
C GLU A 437 -29.14 -21.48 -14.38
N LYS A 438 -29.72 -21.29 -15.57
CA LYS A 438 -29.24 -21.97 -16.80
C LYS A 438 -27.85 -21.53 -17.24
N LYS A 439 -27.48 -20.26 -17.03
CA LYS A 439 -26.16 -19.75 -17.40
C LYS A 439 -25.04 -20.22 -16.48
N VAL A 440 -25.35 -20.54 -15.23
CA VAL A 440 -24.36 -21.09 -14.28
C VAL A 440 -24.07 -22.56 -14.60
N GLU A 441 -25.10 -23.36 -14.95
CA GLU A 441 -24.89 -24.74 -15.41
C GLU A 441 -24.08 -24.82 -16.71
N ASP A 442 -24.32 -23.92 -17.67
CA ASP A 442 -23.57 -23.91 -18.95
C ASP A 442 -22.08 -23.56 -18.76
N ILE A 443 -21.73 -22.78 -17.73
CA ILE A 443 -20.33 -22.42 -17.40
C ILE A 443 -19.63 -23.56 -16.64
N GLU A 444 -20.31 -24.25 -15.72
CA GLU A 444 -19.74 -25.43 -15.05
C GLU A 444 -19.48 -26.59 -16.03
N VAL A 445 -20.34 -26.75 -17.04
CA VAL A 445 -20.14 -27.74 -18.10
C VAL A 445 -18.94 -27.37 -18.99
N PHE A 446 -18.80 -26.08 -19.34
CA PHE A 446 -17.65 -25.60 -20.13
C PHE A 446 -16.31 -25.74 -19.39
N MET A 447 -16.29 -25.51 -18.07
CA MET A 447 -15.09 -25.71 -17.25
C MET A 447 -14.72 -27.20 -17.12
N LYS A 448 -15.71 -28.09 -16.97
CA LYS A 448 -15.48 -29.55 -16.90
C LYS A 448 -14.99 -30.16 -18.22
N GLU A 449 -15.38 -29.60 -19.37
CA GLU A 449 -14.88 -30.07 -20.68
C GLU A 449 -13.42 -29.66 -20.93
N LYS A 450 -12.96 -28.51 -20.40
CA LYS A 450 -11.55 -28.10 -20.51
C LYS A 450 -10.58 -28.90 -19.62
N GLU A 451 -11.03 -29.40 -18.48
CA GLU A 451 -10.20 -30.24 -17.61
C GLU A 451 -9.97 -31.66 -18.16
N LYS A 452 -10.82 -32.15 -19.08
CA LYS A 452 -10.64 -33.47 -19.72
C LYS A 452 -9.77 -33.45 -20.97
N GLY A 453 -9.40 -32.28 -21.48
CA GLY A 453 -8.71 -32.14 -22.78
C GLY A 453 -7.18 -32.03 -22.72
N ASN A 454 -6.55 -32.04 -21.54
CA ASN A 454 -5.11 -31.78 -21.40
C ASN A 454 -4.27 -32.99 -20.94
N GLY A 455 -4.77 -34.20 -21.20
CA GLY A 455 -4.05 -35.45 -20.99
C GLY A 455 -4.12 -36.31 -22.24
N ASP A 456 -3.41 -35.88 -23.30
CA ASP A 456 -2.80 -36.71 -24.35
C ASP A 456 -2.28 -35.78 -25.46
N LEU A 457 -1.00 -35.43 -25.38
CA LEU A 457 -0.06 -35.23 -26.50
C LEU A 457 1.36 -34.97 -25.99
#